data_AF-A0A9E5ZEE1-F1
#
_entry.id   AF-A0A9E5ZEE1-F1
#
_cell.length_a   1.000
_cell.length_b   1.000
_cell.length_c   1.000
_cell.angle_alpha   90.00
_cell.angle_beta   90.00
_cell.angle_gamma   90.00
#
_symmetry.space_group_name_H-M   'P 1'
#
loop_
_entity.id
_entity.type
_entity.pdbx_description
1 polymer ?
#
loop_
_entity_poly.entity_id
_entity_poly.type
_entity_poly.pdbx_seq_one_letter_code
_entity_poly.pdbx_strand_id
1 'polypeptide(L)'
;TTFFLRPDALIQWTESASAPAMFVHDHQNEEVEVLLSITLFGSDNNELFLGNREAQNNFIDELLDVMKRGGFNGVDVNFEQIPPLYSDFFNLFIKKLSSRLSLEPDGYSLILDVPYFNDQNTFNYKELYRHVSYFNIMGYDFSGEHSDFPGSIAPLNSMTNLPSLETAVNDFLNLDIPPSHLILSLPLYGVTWDITDLNLGSILYVESQPYYEILASYDTEYNPYYDPISASFFYVVNDSEGTKICWFENEVSLDIKYQWLKTKQLGGVGLWAIGYSQGSKQIWNGIKDNFNVEPLVAVVPISSKLSGSYGLALEIVEHKNIIGLSFLVFCGFLILGFVFSLTDWRVREALFVSQTFRVIYSVGFLIISVFGIEWYFESEPKWSLVIGLVIGGLGVLLINLIFTRNRKLLR
;
A
#
# COMPACT_ATOMS: atom_id res chain seq x y z
N THR A 1 12.09 11.72 -9.04
CA THR A 1 12.51 12.79 -8.10
C THR A 1 11.71 14.03 -8.42
N THR A 2 11.07 14.63 -7.42
CA THR A 2 10.18 15.79 -7.60
C THR A 2 10.92 17.08 -7.26
N PHE A 3 10.85 18.09 -8.13
CA PHE A 3 11.48 19.39 -7.96
C PHE A 3 10.43 20.50 -7.88
N PHE A 4 10.60 21.41 -6.93
CA PHE A 4 9.74 22.58 -6.79
C PHE A 4 10.30 23.75 -7.59
N LEU A 5 9.50 24.24 -8.53
CA LEU A 5 9.75 25.50 -9.22
C LEU A 5 9.53 26.66 -8.25
N ARG A 6 10.50 27.57 -8.17
CA ARG A 6 10.28 28.86 -7.50
C ARG A 6 9.67 29.87 -8.47
N PRO A 7 8.86 30.83 -7.98
CA PRO A 7 8.21 31.84 -8.83
C PRO A 7 9.19 32.76 -9.59
N ASP A 8 10.45 32.83 -9.15
CA ASP A 8 11.54 33.57 -9.79
C ASP A 8 12.31 32.75 -10.85
N ALA A 9 11.80 31.57 -11.21
CA ALA A 9 12.39 30.62 -12.16
C ALA A 9 13.78 30.07 -11.80
N LEU A 10 14.17 30.14 -10.53
CA LEU A 10 15.34 29.42 -10.05
C LEU A 10 14.94 28.01 -9.64
N ILE A 11 15.60 27.01 -10.24
CA ILE A 11 15.51 25.63 -9.74
C ILE A 11 16.29 25.57 -8.42
N GLN A 12 15.60 25.24 -7.32
CA GLN A 12 16.32 24.95 -6.08
C GLN A 12 16.96 23.57 -6.17
N TRP A 13 18.24 23.56 -6.57
CA TRP A 13 19.07 22.37 -6.56
C TRP A 13 19.33 21.87 -5.14
N THR A 14 18.93 20.64 -4.86
CA THR A 14 19.60 19.83 -3.84
C THR A 14 20.62 18.95 -4.57
N GLU A 15 21.90 19.01 -4.19
CA GLU A 15 22.97 18.19 -4.80
C GLU A 15 22.67 16.68 -4.79
N SER A 16 21.70 16.24 -3.97
CA SER A 16 21.22 14.86 -3.87
C SER A 16 20.31 14.39 -5.02
N ALA A 17 19.87 15.27 -5.92
CA ALA A 17 18.72 14.96 -6.79
C ALA A 17 19.07 14.19 -8.08
N SER A 18 20.34 14.19 -8.52
CA SER A 18 20.82 13.31 -9.59
C SER A 18 21.12 11.89 -9.10
N ALA A 19 21.36 11.69 -7.80
CA ALA A 19 21.72 10.39 -7.25
C ALA A 19 20.66 9.30 -7.48
N PRO A 20 19.34 9.54 -7.35
CA PRO A 20 18.33 8.55 -7.68
C PRO A 20 18.29 8.19 -9.17
N ALA A 21 18.46 9.17 -10.06
CA ALA A 21 18.45 8.93 -11.50
C ALA A 21 19.66 8.10 -11.93
N MET A 22 20.87 8.49 -11.49
CA MET A 22 22.08 7.71 -11.70
C MET A 22 21.97 6.32 -11.07
N PHE A 23 21.41 6.19 -9.87
CA PHE A 23 21.19 4.89 -9.23
C PHE A 23 20.31 3.98 -10.08
N VAL A 24 19.22 4.49 -10.65
CA VAL A 24 18.35 3.72 -11.55
C VAL A 24 19.11 3.32 -12.81
N HIS A 25 19.81 4.25 -13.49
CA HIS A 25 20.60 3.91 -14.66
C HIS A 25 21.70 2.88 -14.39
N ASP A 26 22.34 2.96 -13.21
CA ASP A 26 23.43 2.06 -12.83
C ASP A 26 22.94 0.66 -12.40
N HIS A 27 21.67 0.51 -12.01
CA HIS A 27 21.15 -0.71 -11.36
C HIS A 27 19.86 -1.29 -11.96
N GLN A 28 19.27 -0.66 -12.98
CA GLN A 28 18.05 -1.12 -13.66
C GLN A 28 18.30 -1.42 -15.15
N ASN A 29 17.32 -2.07 -15.78
CA ASN A 29 17.35 -2.39 -17.21
C ASN A 29 17.44 -1.11 -18.06
N GLU A 30 18.20 -1.14 -19.16
CA GLU A 30 18.38 -0.01 -20.10
C GLU A 30 17.05 0.47 -20.73
N GLU A 31 15.98 -0.34 -20.63
CA GLU A 31 14.63 -0.03 -21.12
C GLU A 31 13.80 0.85 -20.16
N VAL A 32 14.29 1.16 -18.96
CA VAL A 32 13.59 2.01 -18.00
C VAL A 32 13.89 3.48 -18.24
N GLU A 33 12.86 4.24 -18.61
CA GLU A 33 12.96 5.71 -18.69
C GLU A 33 12.83 6.35 -17.31
N VAL A 34 13.76 7.24 -16.97
CA VAL A 34 13.73 8.06 -15.76
C VAL A 34 13.43 9.50 -16.12
N LEU A 35 12.27 9.98 -15.68
CA LEU A 35 11.84 11.35 -15.93
C LEU A 35 12.06 12.23 -14.70
N LEU A 36 12.38 13.49 -14.99
CA LEU A 36 12.53 14.55 -14.01
C LEU A 36 11.16 15.20 -13.74
N SER A 37 10.62 15.08 -12.52
CA SER A 37 9.32 15.68 -12.21
C SER A 37 9.48 17.13 -11.78
N ILE A 38 8.79 18.05 -12.45
CA ILE A 38 8.77 19.49 -12.19
C ILE A 38 7.38 19.87 -11.66
N THR A 39 7.35 20.52 -10.49
CA THR A 39 6.11 20.88 -9.80
C THR A 39 5.99 22.38 -9.61
N LEU A 40 4.80 22.92 -9.84
CA LEU A 40 4.44 24.30 -9.48
C LEU A 40 3.02 24.34 -8.95
N PHE A 41 2.88 24.61 -7.65
CA PHE A 41 1.59 24.62 -6.97
C PHE A 41 1.22 26.04 -6.51
N GLY A 42 -0.08 26.33 -6.49
CA GLY A 42 -0.61 27.62 -6.04
C GLY A 42 -0.90 28.57 -7.17
N SER A 43 -2.07 29.22 -7.09
CA SER A 43 -2.56 30.22 -8.05
C SER A 43 -1.55 31.35 -8.28
N ASP A 44 -1.04 31.95 -7.22
CA ASP A 44 -0.11 33.09 -7.29
C ASP A 44 1.22 32.71 -7.95
N ASN A 45 1.73 31.52 -7.62
CA ASN A 45 2.99 31.01 -8.19
C ASN A 45 2.84 30.74 -9.70
N ASN A 46 1.72 30.14 -10.10
CA ASN A 46 1.38 29.91 -11.49
C ASN A 46 1.24 31.22 -12.27
N GLU A 47 0.54 32.22 -11.73
CA GLU A 47 0.42 33.55 -12.34
C GLU A 47 1.80 34.20 -12.56
N LEU A 48 2.65 34.22 -11.54
CA LEU A 48 3.99 34.83 -11.61
C LEU A 48 4.86 34.17 -12.69
N PHE A 49 4.87 32.84 -12.75
CA PHE A 49 5.70 32.10 -13.70
C PHE A 49 5.13 32.10 -15.13
N LEU A 50 3.84 31.81 -15.28
CA LEU A 50 3.20 31.71 -16.59
C LEU A 50 3.08 33.07 -17.30
N GLY A 51 2.99 34.16 -16.53
CA GLY A 51 3.03 35.53 -17.05
C GLY A 51 4.42 36.02 -17.47
N ASN A 52 5.50 35.32 -17.10
CA ASN A 52 6.87 35.78 -17.32
C ASN A 52 7.63 34.91 -18.33
N ARG A 53 7.76 35.42 -19.57
CA ARG A 53 8.43 34.70 -20.66
C ARG A 53 9.93 34.51 -20.46
N GLU A 54 10.60 35.46 -19.80
CA GLU A 54 12.03 35.38 -19.50
C GLU A 54 12.29 34.30 -18.45
N ALA A 55 11.48 34.29 -17.38
CA ALA A 55 11.50 33.24 -16.36
C ALA A 55 11.32 31.85 -16.98
N GLN A 56 10.34 31.68 -17.88
CA GLN A 56 10.15 30.42 -18.60
C GLN A 56 11.34 30.03 -19.50
N ASN A 57 12.03 30.99 -20.13
CA ASN A 57 13.21 30.68 -20.95
C ASN A 57 14.35 30.17 -20.07
N ASN A 58 14.66 30.93 -19.01
CA ASN A 58 15.73 30.59 -18.07
C ASN A 58 15.46 29.23 -17.42
N PHE A 59 14.21 28.98 -17.00
CA PHE A 59 13.82 27.69 -16.45
C PHE A 59 14.06 26.54 -17.44
N ILE A 60 13.65 26.67 -18.71
CA ILE A 60 13.83 25.61 -19.70
C ILE A 60 15.33 25.36 -19.96
N ASP A 61 16.15 26.42 -20.00
CA ASP A 61 17.59 26.29 -20.20
C ASP A 61 18.23 25.55 -19.00
N GLU A 62 17.89 25.93 -17.77
CA GLU A 62 18.36 25.24 -16.56
C GLU A 62 17.88 23.79 -16.49
N LEU A 63 16.61 23.54 -16.83
CA LEU A 63 16.00 22.21 -16.86
C LEU A 63 16.76 21.29 -17.80
N LEU A 64 17.07 21.75 -19.02
CA LEU A 64 17.85 20.98 -19.99
C LEU A 64 19.24 20.64 -19.46
N ASP A 65 19.91 21.59 -18.80
CA ASP A 65 21.23 21.36 -18.19
C ASP A 65 21.15 20.36 -17.01
N VAL A 66 20.06 20.35 -16.25
CA VAL A 66 19.81 19.36 -15.20
C VAL A 66 19.60 17.98 -15.83
N MET A 67 18.73 17.89 -16.82
CA MET A 67 18.38 16.64 -17.48
C MET A 67 19.61 15.96 -18.08
N LYS A 68 20.43 16.74 -18.82
CA LYS A 68 21.69 16.26 -19.42
C LYS A 68 22.68 15.76 -18.37
N ARG A 69 22.89 16.51 -17.28
CA ARG A 69 23.83 16.12 -16.23
C ARG A 69 23.36 14.93 -15.41
N GLY A 70 22.05 14.78 -15.23
CA GLY A 70 21.45 13.69 -14.46
C GLY A 70 21.17 12.43 -15.27
N GLY A 71 21.32 12.47 -16.60
CA GLY A 71 21.02 11.35 -17.50
C GLY A 71 19.53 11.09 -17.71
N PHE A 72 18.65 12.04 -17.37
CA PHE A 72 17.20 11.85 -17.45
C PHE A 72 16.72 11.66 -18.90
N ASN A 73 15.71 10.81 -19.10
CA ASN A 73 15.09 10.53 -20.41
C ASN A 73 13.98 11.52 -20.78
N GLY A 74 13.55 12.36 -19.84
CA GLY A 74 12.43 13.26 -20.07
C GLY A 74 12.04 14.06 -18.85
N VAL A 75 10.91 14.75 -18.97
CA VAL A 75 10.32 15.57 -17.91
C VAL A 75 8.87 15.17 -17.68
N ASP A 76 8.47 15.18 -16.42
CA ASP A 76 7.12 14.99 -15.93
C ASP A 76 6.65 16.33 -15.35
N VAL A 77 5.53 16.88 -15.81
CA VAL A 77 5.10 18.24 -15.49
C VAL A 77 3.81 18.20 -14.67
N ASN A 78 3.90 18.63 -13.41
CA ASN A 78 2.73 18.76 -12.53
C ASN A 78 2.53 20.21 -12.07
N PHE A 79 1.59 20.91 -12.72
CA PHE A 79 1.19 22.26 -12.33
C PHE A 79 -0.24 22.21 -11.79
N GLU A 80 -0.41 22.61 -10.53
CA GLU A 80 -1.71 22.56 -9.85
C GLU A 80 -2.21 23.94 -9.47
N GLN A 81 -3.53 24.11 -9.45
CA GLN A 81 -4.20 25.36 -9.15
C GLN A 81 -3.88 26.49 -10.16
N ILE A 82 -3.75 26.14 -11.44
CA ILE A 82 -3.57 27.11 -12.54
C ILE A 82 -4.83 28.00 -12.62
N PRO A 83 -4.70 29.34 -12.52
CA PRO A 83 -5.85 30.23 -12.61
C PRO A 83 -6.48 30.18 -14.01
N PRO A 84 -7.81 30.25 -14.16
CA PRO A 84 -8.47 30.15 -15.47
C PRO A 84 -7.97 31.17 -16.51
N LEU A 85 -7.61 32.38 -16.08
CA LEU A 85 -7.05 33.44 -16.96
C LEU A 85 -5.66 33.10 -17.51
N TYR A 86 -4.94 32.16 -16.88
CA TYR A 86 -3.60 31.72 -17.28
C TYR A 86 -3.60 30.40 -18.05
N SER A 87 -4.78 29.84 -18.36
CA SER A 87 -4.92 28.59 -19.13
C SER A 87 -4.19 28.65 -20.47
N ASP A 88 -4.39 29.69 -21.28
CA ASP A 88 -3.70 29.84 -22.57
C ASP A 88 -2.17 29.95 -22.40
N PHE A 89 -1.72 30.65 -21.35
CA PHE A 89 -0.29 30.79 -21.04
C PHE A 89 0.32 29.43 -20.67
N PHE A 90 -0.38 28.62 -19.88
CA PHE A 90 0.03 27.26 -19.56
C PHE A 90 0.15 26.39 -20.81
N ASN A 91 -0.88 26.38 -21.66
CA ASN A 91 -0.85 25.61 -22.91
C ASN A 91 0.30 26.05 -23.83
N LEU A 92 0.57 27.35 -23.94
CA LEU A 92 1.71 27.88 -24.70
C LEU A 92 3.06 27.49 -24.08
N PHE A 93 3.15 27.46 -22.76
CA PHE A 93 4.33 27.00 -22.05
C PHE A 93 4.63 25.52 -22.34
N ILE A 94 3.64 24.62 -22.27
CA ILE A 94 3.83 23.20 -22.60
C ILE A 94 4.29 23.03 -24.06
N LYS A 95 3.68 23.76 -25.01
CA LYS A 95 4.10 23.76 -26.42
C LYS A 95 5.55 24.21 -26.59
N LYS A 96 5.94 25.26 -25.87
CA LYS A 96 7.31 25.79 -25.87
C LYS A 96 8.31 24.80 -25.27
N LEU A 97 7.99 24.19 -24.13
CA LEU A 97 8.82 23.19 -23.48
C LEU A 97 9.00 21.97 -24.39
N SER A 98 7.92 21.41 -24.91
CA SER A 98 7.94 20.30 -25.89
C SER A 98 8.81 20.63 -27.11
N SER A 99 8.69 21.84 -27.68
CA SER A 99 9.52 22.27 -28.81
C SER A 99 11.00 22.40 -28.47
N ARG A 100 11.35 22.71 -27.21
CA ARG A 100 12.75 22.82 -26.77
C ARG A 100 13.35 21.44 -26.51
N LEU A 101 12.58 20.53 -25.93
CA LEU A 101 12.98 19.14 -25.70
C LEU A 101 13.20 18.36 -27.02
N SER A 102 12.37 18.60 -28.04
CA SER A 102 12.48 17.90 -29.33
C SER A 102 13.68 18.32 -30.18
N LEU A 103 14.36 19.41 -29.83
CA LEU A 103 15.61 19.85 -30.46
C LEU A 103 16.84 19.15 -29.87
N GLU A 104 16.68 18.41 -28.78
CA GLU A 104 17.78 17.69 -28.14
C GLU A 104 18.08 16.38 -28.87
N PRO A 105 19.36 16.00 -29.04
CA PRO A 105 19.76 14.83 -29.86
C PRO A 105 19.18 13.51 -29.37
N ASP A 106 19.02 13.38 -28.04
CA ASP A 106 18.62 12.13 -27.38
C ASP A 106 17.09 11.96 -27.33
N GLY A 107 16.31 12.96 -27.76
CA GLY A 107 14.85 12.92 -27.82
C GLY A 107 14.21 12.75 -26.44
N TYR A 108 13.90 13.85 -25.76
CA TYR A 108 13.31 13.79 -24.42
C TYR A 108 11.78 13.58 -24.43
N SER A 109 11.31 12.65 -23.60
CA SER A 109 9.89 12.44 -23.31
C SER A 109 9.32 13.59 -22.47
N LEU A 110 8.03 13.90 -22.67
CA LEU A 110 7.30 14.84 -21.82
C LEU A 110 5.98 14.21 -21.37
N ILE A 111 5.84 14.00 -20.07
CA ILE A 111 4.57 13.59 -19.44
C ILE A 111 3.94 14.83 -18.80
N LEU A 112 2.63 14.94 -18.92
CA LEU A 112 1.86 16.01 -18.28
C LEU A 112 0.87 15.40 -17.30
N ASP A 113 1.04 15.72 -16.02
CA ASP A 113 0.08 15.38 -14.97
C ASP A 113 -1.14 16.28 -15.07
N VAL A 114 -2.31 15.66 -15.03
CA VAL A 114 -3.59 16.35 -15.22
C VAL A 114 -4.62 15.84 -14.23
N PRO A 115 -5.46 16.73 -13.68
CA PRO A 115 -6.54 16.31 -12.79
C PRO A 115 -7.55 15.43 -13.55
N TYR A 116 -8.32 14.64 -12.80
CA TYR A 116 -9.40 13.81 -13.35
C TYR A 116 -10.59 14.62 -13.89
N PHE A 117 -10.57 15.94 -13.77
CA PHE A 117 -11.60 16.89 -14.20
C PHE A 117 -10.98 18.06 -14.98
N ASN A 118 -11.77 18.80 -15.77
CA ASN A 118 -11.28 19.98 -16.51
C ASN A 118 -12.38 21.06 -16.65
N ASP A 119 -13.10 21.33 -15.57
CA ASP A 119 -14.30 22.19 -15.59
C ASP A 119 -14.02 23.62 -16.09
N GLN A 120 -12.80 24.11 -15.89
CA GLN A 120 -12.37 25.44 -16.31
C GLN A 120 -11.77 25.48 -17.73
N ASN A 121 -11.75 24.36 -18.45
CA ASN A 121 -11.07 24.20 -19.74
C ASN A 121 -9.59 24.66 -19.69
N THR A 122 -8.92 24.43 -18.57
CA THR A 122 -7.53 24.84 -18.35
C THR A 122 -6.59 24.15 -19.34
N PHE A 123 -6.82 22.86 -19.60
CA PHE A 123 -6.00 22.06 -20.48
C PHE A 123 -6.67 21.89 -21.85
N ASN A 124 -5.99 22.32 -22.92
CA ASN A 124 -6.44 22.09 -24.29
C ASN A 124 -5.92 20.73 -24.77
N TYR A 125 -6.50 19.65 -24.25
CA TYR A 125 -6.06 18.27 -24.50
C TYR A 125 -5.91 17.93 -25.99
N LYS A 126 -6.84 18.37 -26.83
CA LYS A 126 -6.83 18.13 -28.29
C LYS A 126 -5.60 18.71 -28.98
N GLU A 127 -5.11 19.84 -28.49
CA GLU A 127 -3.88 20.45 -29.00
C GLU A 127 -2.64 19.91 -28.30
N LEU A 128 -2.71 19.72 -26.97
CA LEU A 128 -1.58 19.28 -26.16
C LEU A 128 -1.14 17.84 -26.43
N TYR A 129 -2.02 16.93 -26.90
CA TYR A 129 -1.62 15.54 -27.13
C TYR A 129 -0.47 15.40 -28.14
N ARG A 130 -0.30 16.38 -29.04
CA ARG A 130 0.80 16.41 -30.03
C ARG A 130 2.15 16.85 -29.43
N HIS A 131 2.13 17.31 -28.18
CA HIS A 131 3.28 17.91 -27.49
C HIS A 131 3.71 17.11 -26.26
N VAL A 132 2.91 16.12 -25.84
CA VAL A 132 3.18 15.25 -24.70
C VAL A 132 3.28 13.80 -25.19
N SER A 133 4.16 13.01 -24.59
CA SER A 133 4.19 11.55 -24.77
C SER A 133 2.93 10.94 -24.16
N TYR A 134 2.60 11.33 -22.92
CA TYR A 134 1.44 10.85 -22.20
C TYR A 134 0.78 11.97 -21.38
N PHE A 135 -0.54 11.89 -21.23
CA PHE A 135 -1.24 12.53 -20.12
C PHE A 135 -1.30 11.55 -18.96
N ASN A 136 -0.77 11.94 -17.81
CA ASN A 136 -0.91 11.19 -16.57
C ASN A 136 -2.12 11.72 -15.79
N ILE A 137 -3.24 11.02 -15.88
CA ILE A 137 -4.47 11.37 -15.19
C ILE A 137 -4.30 11.00 -13.71
N MET A 138 -4.38 12.00 -12.83
CA MET A 138 -4.35 11.82 -11.37
C MET A 138 -5.65 11.17 -10.90
N GLY A 139 -5.68 9.84 -10.93
CA GLY A 139 -6.82 8.99 -10.54
C GLY A 139 -6.90 8.76 -9.04
N TYR A 140 -6.80 9.84 -8.27
CA TYR A 140 -6.87 9.84 -6.80
C TYR A 140 -7.43 11.18 -6.32
N ASP A 141 -7.58 11.33 -5.00
CA ASP A 141 -8.19 12.49 -4.34
C ASP A 141 -9.64 12.78 -4.81
N PHE A 142 -10.42 11.74 -5.11
CA PHE A 142 -11.88 11.88 -5.30
C PHE A 142 -12.62 12.13 -3.98
N SER A 143 -11.99 11.75 -2.86
CA SER A 143 -12.41 12.09 -1.51
C SER A 143 -11.18 12.50 -0.70
N GLY A 144 -11.28 13.58 0.07
CA GLY A 144 -10.22 14.10 0.93
C GLY A 144 -10.61 15.42 1.58
N GLU A 145 -9.64 16.24 1.96
CA GLU A 145 -9.84 17.51 2.68
C GLU A 145 -10.86 18.46 2.02
N HIS A 146 -11.00 18.39 0.70
CA HIS A 146 -11.90 19.23 -0.10
C HIS A 146 -13.33 18.66 -0.23
N SER A 147 -13.62 17.50 0.38
CA SER A 147 -14.92 16.83 0.28
C SER A 147 -15.80 17.10 1.50
N ASP A 148 -17.12 17.09 1.29
CA ASP A 148 -18.10 17.25 2.38
C ASP A 148 -18.44 15.91 3.07
N PHE A 149 -18.06 14.78 2.48
CA PHE A 149 -18.41 13.44 2.95
C PHE A 149 -17.24 12.46 2.80
N PRO A 150 -17.13 11.45 3.69
CA PRO A 150 -16.10 10.43 3.59
C PRO A 150 -16.37 9.55 2.38
N GLY A 151 -15.31 9.13 1.71
CA GLY A 151 -15.40 8.23 0.57
C GLY A 151 -14.07 7.64 0.18
N SER A 152 -14.13 6.72 -0.78
CA SER A 152 -12.92 6.18 -1.39
C SER A 152 -12.10 7.29 -2.04
N ILE A 153 -10.78 7.17 -1.88
CA ILE A 153 -9.80 8.07 -2.48
C ILE A 153 -9.71 7.91 -4.01
N ALA A 154 -10.02 6.72 -4.53
CA ALA A 154 -9.95 6.40 -5.96
C ALA A 154 -11.09 5.46 -6.37
N PRO A 155 -12.37 5.88 -6.26
CA PRO A 155 -13.51 5.01 -6.49
C PRO A 155 -13.58 4.57 -7.95
N LEU A 156 -13.56 3.26 -8.21
CA LEU A 156 -13.70 2.72 -9.56
C LEU A 156 -15.02 3.18 -10.19
N ASN A 157 -16.12 2.97 -9.45
CA ASN A 157 -17.44 3.53 -9.76
C ASN A 157 -17.97 4.28 -8.54
N SER A 158 -19.03 5.06 -8.76
CA SER A 158 -19.67 5.87 -7.75
C SER A 158 -21.20 5.76 -7.84
N MET A 159 -21.90 6.24 -6.81
CA MET A 159 -23.34 6.47 -6.91
C MET A 159 -23.62 7.63 -7.89
N THR A 160 -24.83 7.64 -8.46
CA THR A 160 -25.25 8.62 -9.49
C THR A 160 -24.85 10.05 -9.14
N ASN A 161 -24.14 10.73 -10.06
CA ASN A 161 -23.67 12.13 -9.98
C ASN A 161 -22.42 12.40 -9.13
N LEU A 162 -21.68 11.39 -8.68
CA LEU A 162 -20.34 11.59 -8.10
C LEU A 162 -19.24 11.22 -9.10
N PRO A 163 -18.09 11.90 -9.11
CA PRO A 163 -16.98 11.51 -9.96
C PRO A 163 -16.41 10.16 -9.53
N SER A 164 -15.87 9.41 -10.50
CA SER A 164 -15.20 8.12 -10.32
C SER A 164 -14.08 7.96 -11.35
N LEU A 165 -13.22 6.96 -11.16
CA LEU A 165 -12.23 6.58 -12.16
C LEU A 165 -12.90 6.26 -13.49
N GLU A 166 -14.06 5.58 -13.48
CA GLU A 166 -14.79 5.28 -14.70
C GLU A 166 -15.25 6.53 -15.43
N THR A 167 -15.88 7.49 -14.74
CA THR A 167 -16.34 8.72 -15.38
C THR A 167 -15.15 9.53 -15.90
N ALA A 168 -14.09 9.67 -15.10
CA ALA A 168 -12.88 10.40 -15.50
C ALA A 168 -12.25 9.79 -16.76
N VAL A 169 -11.99 8.49 -16.77
CA VAL A 169 -11.40 7.83 -17.95
C VAL A 169 -12.31 7.95 -19.17
N ASN A 170 -13.62 7.79 -19.02
CA ASN A 170 -14.55 7.95 -20.14
C ASN A 170 -14.54 9.39 -20.68
N ASP A 171 -14.43 10.41 -19.82
CA ASP A 171 -14.33 11.81 -20.25
C ASP A 171 -13.08 12.04 -21.11
N PHE A 172 -11.93 11.49 -20.70
CA PHE A 172 -10.70 11.58 -21.50
C PHE A 172 -10.79 10.80 -22.82
N LEU A 173 -11.40 9.61 -22.83
CA LEU A 173 -11.61 8.82 -24.03
C LEU A 173 -12.53 9.51 -25.05
N ASN A 174 -13.40 10.42 -24.59
CA ASN A 174 -14.28 11.22 -25.45
C ASN A 174 -13.57 12.44 -26.09
N LEU A 175 -12.29 12.70 -25.79
CA LEU A 175 -11.54 13.85 -26.31
C LEU A 175 -10.87 13.62 -27.67
N ASP A 176 -11.17 12.52 -28.37
CA ASP A 176 -10.51 12.09 -29.61
C ASP A 176 -8.98 11.89 -29.46
N ILE A 177 -8.51 11.55 -28.25
CA ILE A 177 -7.11 11.21 -27.98
C ILE A 177 -6.96 9.68 -28.01
N PRO A 178 -5.91 9.12 -28.66
CA PRO A 178 -5.70 7.69 -28.63
C PRO A 178 -5.52 7.21 -27.19
N PRO A 179 -6.22 6.14 -26.76
CA PRO A 179 -6.13 5.62 -25.38
C PRO A 179 -4.69 5.33 -24.94
N SER A 180 -3.83 4.93 -25.88
CA SER A 180 -2.40 4.67 -25.64
C SER A 180 -1.59 5.89 -25.20
N HIS A 181 -2.12 7.12 -25.32
CA HIS A 181 -1.50 8.35 -24.80
C HIS A 181 -1.95 8.70 -23.38
N LEU A 182 -2.81 7.89 -22.77
CA LEU A 182 -3.36 8.14 -21.43
C LEU A 182 -2.75 7.15 -20.44
N ILE A 183 -2.28 7.66 -19.30
CA ILE A 183 -1.90 6.88 -18.13
C ILE A 183 -2.88 7.25 -17.02
N LEU A 184 -3.36 6.28 -16.25
CA LEU A 184 -4.11 6.56 -15.03
C LEU A 184 -3.23 6.27 -13.83
N SER A 185 -2.92 7.28 -13.01
CA SER A 185 -2.21 7.07 -11.75
C SER A 185 -3.17 6.73 -10.62
N LEU A 186 -2.84 5.70 -9.83
CA LEU A 186 -3.62 5.25 -8.68
C LEU A 186 -2.86 5.51 -7.36
N PRO A 187 -3.57 5.69 -6.24
CA PRO A 187 -2.93 6.04 -4.97
C PRO A 187 -2.37 4.80 -4.26
N LEU A 188 -1.24 5.00 -3.59
CA LEU A 188 -0.65 4.11 -2.58
C LEU A 188 -0.78 4.74 -1.18
N TYR A 189 -1.87 5.46 -0.95
CA TYR A 189 -2.19 6.12 0.31
C TYR A 189 -3.70 6.08 0.51
N GLY A 190 -4.14 6.50 1.68
CA GLY A 190 -5.54 6.56 2.04
C GLY A 190 -5.87 7.83 2.82
N VAL A 191 -7.17 8.05 3.04
CA VAL A 191 -7.70 9.21 3.76
C VAL A 191 -8.54 8.76 4.94
N THR A 192 -8.35 9.43 6.06
CA THR A 192 -9.06 9.16 7.31
C THR A 192 -10.02 10.29 7.63
N TRP A 193 -11.23 9.91 8.03
CA TRP A 193 -12.31 10.80 8.41
C TRP A 193 -12.81 10.46 9.81
N ASP A 194 -13.13 11.48 10.59
CA ASP A 194 -13.88 11.33 11.83
C ASP A 194 -15.38 11.37 11.51
N ILE A 195 -16.06 10.28 11.88
CA ILE A 195 -17.49 10.04 11.67
C ILE A 195 -18.23 9.83 13.00
N THR A 196 -17.65 10.25 14.13
CA THR A 196 -18.22 10.08 15.48
C THR A 196 -19.64 10.62 15.57
N ASP A 197 -19.85 11.80 15.00
CA ASP A 197 -21.12 12.52 15.02
C ASP A 197 -21.82 12.49 13.64
N LEU A 198 -21.62 11.42 12.86
CA LEU A 198 -22.20 11.27 11.52
C LEU A 198 -23.73 11.44 11.52
N ASN A 199 -24.40 10.92 12.56
CA ASN A 199 -25.85 11.05 12.72
C ASN A 199 -26.32 12.50 12.98
N LEU A 200 -25.40 13.36 13.46
CA LEU A 200 -25.63 14.79 13.66
C LEU A 200 -25.17 15.61 12.44
N GLY A 201 -24.72 14.96 11.37
CA GLY A 201 -24.20 15.59 10.16
C GLY A 201 -22.81 16.20 10.32
N SER A 202 -22.09 15.87 11.40
CA SER A 202 -20.72 16.32 11.62
C SER A 202 -19.75 15.26 11.10
N ILE A 203 -18.97 15.65 10.09
CA ILE A 203 -17.96 14.84 9.42
C ILE A 203 -16.72 15.72 9.33
N LEU A 204 -15.56 15.19 9.70
CA LEU A 204 -14.31 15.94 9.65
C LEU A 204 -13.23 15.12 8.96
N TYR A 205 -12.58 15.71 7.96
CA TYR A 205 -11.35 15.15 7.40
C TYR A 205 -10.24 15.20 8.46
N VAL A 206 -9.55 14.09 8.68
CA VAL A 206 -8.49 13.98 9.69
C VAL A 206 -7.13 14.12 9.02
N GLU A 207 -6.82 13.20 8.12
CA GLU A 207 -5.49 13.09 7.53
C GLU A 207 -5.44 12.22 6.27
N SER A 208 -4.29 12.28 5.59
CA SER A 208 -3.90 11.39 4.50
C SER A 208 -2.64 10.66 4.93
N GLN A 209 -2.60 9.34 4.75
CA GLN A 209 -1.52 8.49 5.23
C GLN A 209 -1.02 7.54 4.14
N PRO A 210 0.30 7.36 3.99
CA PRO A 210 0.87 6.33 3.12
C PRO A 210 0.34 4.94 3.47
N TYR A 211 0.23 4.05 2.47
CA TYR A 211 -0.28 2.69 2.66
C TYR A 211 0.46 1.91 3.76
N TYR A 212 1.79 2.06 3.88
CA TYR A 212 2.53 1.40 4.95
C TYR A 212 2.15 1.86 6.36
N GLU A 213 1.76 3.13 6.55
CA GLU A 213 1.32 3.65 7.85
C GLU A 213 -0.09 3.18 8.18
N ILE A 214 -0.96 3.10 7.17
CA ILE A 214 -2.31 2.54 7.30
C ILE A 214 -2.21 1.09 7.78
N LEU A 215 -1.37 0.27 7.15
CA LEU A 215 -1.19 -1.12 7.57
C LEU A 215 -0.62 -1.21 8.99
N ALA A 216 0.41 -0.41 9.31
CA ALA A 216 1.02 -0.42 10.64
C ALA A 216 0.03 -0.01 11.74
N SER A 217 -0.87 0.93 11.43
CA SER A 217 -1.82 1.50 12.38
C SER A 217 -3.06 0.62 12.57
N TYR A 218 -3.58 0.03 11.50
CA TYR A 218 -4.90 -0.59 11.53
C TYR A 218 -4.90 -2.11 11.33
N ASP A 219 -3.97 -2.67 10.56
CA ASP A 219 -4.05 -4.08 10.12
C ASP A 219 -3.79 -5.10 11.25
N THR A 220 -3.23 -4.64 12.37
CA THR A 220 -3.01 -5.49 13.56
C THR A 220 -4.22 -5.62 14.46
N GLU A 221 -5.17 -4.67 14.40
CA GLU A 221 -6.30 -4.57 15.33
C GLU A 221 -7.65 -4.62 14.63
N TYR A 222 -7.73 -4.20 13.36
CA TYR A 222 -8.97 -4.08 12.61
C TYR A 222 -8.92 -4.92 11.33
N ASN A 223 -10.09 -5.38 10.89
CA ASN A 223 -10.26 -6.00 9.58
C ASN A 223 -10.81 -4.96 8.60
N PRO A 224 -10.27 -4.86 7.37
CA PRO A 224 -10.80 -3.93 6.40
C PRO A 224 -12.11 -4.45 5.80
N TYR A 225 -13.02 -3.54 5.51
CA TYR A 225 -14.24 -3.76 4.75
C TYR A 225 -13.98 -3.44 3.27
N TYR A 226 -14.66 -4.18 2.39
CA TYR A 226 -14.61 -3.96 0.95
C TYR A 226 -15.91 -3.32 0.47
N ASP A 227 -15.82 -2.18 -0.21
CA ASP A 227 -16.95 -1.58 -0.92
C ASP A 227 -16.94 -2.00 -2.40
N PRO A 228 -17.94 -2.77 -2.87
CA PRO A 228 -17.99 -3.25 -4.25
C PRO A 228 -18.28 -2.16 -5.29
N ILE A 229 -18.82 -1.00 -4.90
CA ILE A 229 -19.11 0.09 -5.84
C ILE A 229 -17.81 0.81 -6.19
N SER A 230 -17.11 1.33 -5.18
CA SER A 230 -15.81 1.97 -5.37
C SER A 230 -14.68 0.98 -5.67
N ALA A 231 -14.91 -0.33 -5.47
CA ALA A 231 -13.89 -1.36 -5.51
C ALA A 231 -12.67 -0.98 -4.66
N SER A 232 -12.91 -0.47 -3.44
CA SER A 232 -11.90 0.05 -2.53
C SER A 232 -12.10 -0.53 -1.12
N PHE A 233 -11.08 -0.42 -0.28
CA PHE A 233 -11.13 -0.91 1.10
C PHE A 233 -11.22 0.24 2.10
N PHE A 234 -11.78 -0.05 3.27
CA PHE A 234 -11.74 0.88 4.39
C PHE A 234 -11.71 0.17 5.74
N TYR A 235 -11.04 0.78 6.72
CA TYR A 235 -11.17 0.40 8.13
C TYR A 235 -12.22 1.26 8.82
N VAL A 236 -12.96 0.66 9.76
CA VAL A 236 -13.79 1.40 10.73
C VAL A 236 -13.14 1.22 12.10
N VAL A 237 -12.62 2.32 12.63
CA VAL A 237 -11.87 2.36 13.89
C VAL A 237 -12.78 2.97 14.95
N ASN A 238 -13.03 2.23 16.02
CA ASN A 238 -13.78 2.73 17.17
C ASN A 238 -12.82 2.78 18.36
N ASP A 239 -12.45 3.99 18.78
CA ASP A 239 -11.51 4.23 19.86
C ASP A 239 -12.14 5.13 20.95
N SER A 240 -11.34 5.56 21.94
CA SER A 240 -11.82 6.45 23.00
C SER A 240 -12.08 7.89 22.54
N GLU A 241 -11.55 8.28 21.39
CA GLU A 241 -11.72 9.61 20.79
C GLU A 241 -12.96 9.66 19.89
N GLY A 242 -13.39 8.52 19.36
CA GLY A 242 -14.63 8.39 18.60
C GLY A 242 -14.59 7.29 17.55
N THR A 243 -15.35 7.49 16.48
CA THR A 243 -15.39 6.57 15.33
C THR A 243 -14.72 7.23 14.14
N LYS A 244 -13.69 6.59 13.59
CA LYS A 244 -12.98 7.02 12.38
C LYS A 244 -13.20 6.00 11.25
N ILE A 245 -13.16 6.47 10.01
CA ILE A 245 -13.15 5.63 8.81
C ILE A 245 -11.94 5.99 7.96
N CYS A 246 -11.11 4.99 7.63
CA CYS A 246 -9.92 5.16 6.82
C CYS A 246 -10.10 4.42 5.49
N TRP A 247 -10.21 5.16 4.38
CA TRP A 247 -10.34 4.63 3.02
C TRP A 247 -9.00 4.53 2.35
N PHE A 248 -8.72 3.41 1.68
CA PHE A 248 -7.42 3.15 1.06
C PHE A 248 -7.49 2.12 -0.07
N GLU A 249 -6.37 1.99 -0.79
CA GLU A 249 -6.14 0.97 -1.79
C GLU A 249 -5.17 -0.09 -1.28
N ASN A 250 -5.45 -1.35 -1.56
CA ASN A 250 -4.55 -2.48 -1.31
C ASN A 250 -4.26 -3.24 -2.61
N GLU A 251 -3.47 -4.31 -2.52
CA GLU A 251 -3.11 -5.15 -3.67
C GLU A 251 -4.35 -5.71 -4.41
N VAL A 252 -5.45 -5.99 -3.70
CA VAL A 252 -6.66 -6.55 -4.29
C VAL A 252 -7.44 -5.47 -5.05
N SER A 253 -7.66 -4.30 -4.45
CA SER A 253 -8.38 -3.21 -5.11
C SER A 253 -7.60 -2.65 -6.31
N LEU A 254 -6.27 -2.57 -6.18
CA LEU A 254 -5.39 -2.20 -7.27
C LEU A 254 -5.44 -3.22 -8.41
N ASP A 255 -5.39 -4.54 -8.13
CA ASP A 255 -5.51 -5.57 -9.17
C ASP A 255 -6.83 -5.46 -9.94
N ILE A 256 -7.95 -5.27 -9.25
CA ILE A 256 -9.26 -5.04 -9.88
C ILE A 256 -9.20 -3.83 -10.84
N LYS A 257 -8.60 -2.73 -10.39
CA LYS A 257 -8.47 -1.51 -11.19
C LYS A 257 -7.49 -1.68 -12.36
N TYR A 258 -6.42 -2.45 -12.20
CA TYR A 258 -5.51 -2.81 -13.30
C TYR A 258 -6.21 -3.65 -14.36
N GLN A 259 -6.99 -4.65 -13.95
CA GLN A 259 -7.78 -5.48 -14.87
C GLN A 259 -8.79 -4.62 -15.64
N TRP A 260 -9.49 -3.73 -14.96
CA TRP A 260 -10.40 -2.77 -15.60
C TRP A 260 -9.66 -1.84 -16.58
N LEU A 261 -8.52 -1.27 -16.19
CA LEU A 261 -7.71 -0.39 -17.04
C LEU A 261 -7.30 -1.04 -18.36
N LYS A 262 -6.93 -2.33 -18.33
CA LYS A 262 -6.60 -3.09 -19.55
C LYS A 262 -7.78 -3.16 -20.52
N THR A 263 -9.02 -3.21 -20.02
CA THR A 263 -10.22 -3.19 -20.89
C THR A 263 -10.39 -1.86 -21.63
N LYS A 264 -9.84 -0.77 -21.07
CA LYS A 264 -9.89 0.58 -21.66
C LYS A 264 -8.74 0.86 -22.63
N GLN A 265 -7.78 -0.05 -22.75
CA GLN A 265 -6.62 0.05 -23.65
C GLN A 265 -5.78 1.32 -23.41
N LEU A 266 -5.71 1.78 -22.15
CA LEU A 266 -4.85 2.91 -21.80
C LEU A 266 -3.37 2.58 -22.02
N GLY A 267 -2.55 3.61 -22.17
CA GLY A 267 -1.10 3.50 -22.34
C GLY A 267 -0.38 2.89 -21.13
N GLY A 268 -0.96 3.00 -19.94
CA GLY A 268 -0.41 2.36 -18.74
C GLY A 268 -1.10 2.77 -17.44
N VAL A 269 -0.47 2.40 -16.33
CA VAL A 269 -0.87 2.76 -14.97
C VAL A 269 0.31 3.41 -14.24
N GLY A 270 0.03 4.48 -13.49
CA GLY A 270 0.99 5.09 -12.57
C GLY A 270 0.63 4.78 -11.12
N LEU A 271 1.59 4.95 -10.20
CA LEU A 271 1.34 4.80 -8.76
C LEU A 271 1.91 5.99 -7.99
N TRP A 272 1.06 6.63 -7.19
CA TRP A 272 1.45 7.75 -6.34
C TRP A 272 1.46 7.35 -4.86
N ALA A 273 2.60 7.31 -4.17
CA ALA A 273 3.96 7.52 -4.65
C ALA A 273 4.85 6.31 -4.36
N ILE A 274 5.91 6.16 -5.16
CA ILE A 274 6.95 5.18 -4.89
C ILE A 274 7.50 5.36 -3.46
N GLY A 275 7.60 4.27 -2.71
CA GLY A 275 7.97 4.28 -1.29
C GLY A 275 6.78 4.15 -0.33
N TYR A 276 5.57 4.54 -0.74
CA TYR A 276 4.39 4.42 0.13
C TYR A 276 3.93 2.97 0.35
N SER A 277 4.38 2.05 -0.50
CA SER A 277 4.19 0.62 -0.32
C SER A 277 5.29 -0.08 0.50
N GLN A 278 6.35 0.63 0.92
CA GLN A 278 7.52 0.12 1.69
C GLN A 278 7.98 -1.30 1.29
N GLY A 279 8.08 -1.58 -0.01
CA GLY A 279 8.57 -2.87 -0.52
C GLY A 279 7.54 -4.01 -0.51
N SER A 280 6.24 -3.72 -0.37
CA SER A 280 5.16 -4.69 -0.59
C SER A 280 5.32 -5.39 -1.94
N LYS A 281 5.70 -6.66 -1.92
CA LYS A 281 5.92 -7.47 -3.14
C LYS A 281 4.61 -7.70 -3.87
N GLN A 282 3.49 -7.74 -3.16
CA GLN A 282 2.18 -8.04 -3.69
C GLN A 282 1.71 -6.94 -4.65
N ILE A 283 1.88 -5.67 -4.29
CA ILE A 283 1.52 -4.55 -5.17
C ILE A 283 2.34 -4.59 -6.46
N TRP A 284 3.66 -4.79 -6.36
CA TRP A 284 4.56 -4.85 -7.52
C TRP A 284 4.34 -6.10 -8.39
N ASN A 285 4.03 -7.25 -7.77
CA ASN A 285 3.63 -8.46 -8.49
C ASN A 285 2.31 -8.24 -9.23
N GLY A 286 1.35 -7.52 -8.65
CA GLY A 286 0.11 -7.14 -9.32
C GLY A 286 0.37 -6.39 -10.63
N ILE A 287 1.31 -5.44 -10.64
CA ILE A 287 1.71 -4.75 -11.88
C ILE A 287 2.34 -5.74 -12.87
N LYS A 288 3.26 -6.58 -12.40
CA LYS A 288 3.91 -7.59 -13.24
C LYS A 288 2.90 -8.53 -13.90
N ASP A 289 1.98 -9.07 -13.13
CA ASP A 289 0.99 -10.06 -13.58
C ASP A 289 -0.02 -9.43 -14.54
N ASN A 290 -0.34 -8.14 -14.37
CA ASN A 290 -1.28 -7.44 -15.22
C ASN A 290 -0.69 -6.95 -16.54
N PHE A 291 0.52 -6.37 -16.48
CA PHE A 291 1.12 -5.64 -17.60
C PHE A 291 2.33 -6.34 -18.21
N ASN A 292 2.74 -7.49 -17.66
CA ASN A 292 3.91 -8.25 -18.08
C ASN A 292 5.21 -7.41 -18.08
N VAL A 293 5.36 -6.56 -17.05
CA VAL A 293 6.53 -5.70 -16.83
C VAL A 293 7.30 -6.21 -15.62
N GLU A 294 8.62 -6.29 -15.72
CA GLU A 294 9.45 -6.57 -14.54
C GLU A 294 9.43 -5.33 -13.61
N PRO A 295 9.08 -5.48 -12.32
CA PRO A 295 8.92 -4.33 -11.45
C PRO A 295 10.25 -3.58 -11.26
N LEU A 296 10.20 -2.25 -11.44
CA LEU A 296 11.31 -1.30 -11.30
C LEU A 296 12.04 -1.39 -9.96
N VAL A 297 11.35 -1.91 -8.95
CA VAL A 297 11.94 -2.20 -7.66
C VAL A 297 12.34 -3.67 -7.67
N ALA A 298 13.59 -3.93 -8.04
CA ALA A 298 14.30 -4.98 -7.34
C ALA A 298 14.20 -4.59 -5.87
N VAL A 299 13.30 -5.25 -5.12
CA VAL A 299 13.32 -5.19 -3.67
C VAL A 299 14.63 -5.88 -3.33
N VAL A 300 15.73 -5.13 -3.40
CA VAL A 300 16.93 -5.42 -2.67
C VAL A 300 16.49 -5.01 -1.27
N PRO A 301 16.02 -5.95 -0.42
CA PRO A 301 15.91 -5.59 0.99
C PRO A 301 17.26 -5.00 1.32
N ILE A 302 17.30 -3.78 1.85
CA ILE A 302 18.52 -3.33 2.49
C ILE A 302 18.76 -4.42 3.51
N SER A 303 19.73 -5.28 3.23
CA SER A 303 20.19 -6.34 4.10
C SER A 303 20.92 -5.65 5.24
N SER A 304 20.19 -4.84 6.01
CA SER A 304 20.50 -4.74 7.41
C SER A 304 20.19 -6.13 7.94
N LYS A 305 21.25 -6.93 8.12
CA LYS A 305 21.18 -8.05 9.04
C LYS A 305 20.91 -7.43 10.40
N LEU A 306 19.63 -7.24 10.73
CA LEU A 306 19.22 -7.03 12.11
C LEU A 306 19.81 -8.21 12.88
N SER A 307 20.89 -7.95 13.62
CA SER A 307 21.60 -8.97 14.38
C SER A 307 21.07 -9.02 15.81
N GLY A 308 21.09 -10.19 16.44
CA GLY A 308 20.64 -10.36 17.81
C GLY A 308 19.17 -10.75 17.93
N SER A 309 18.53 -10.40 19.04
CA SER A 309 17.17 -10.84 19.39
C SER A 309 16.11 -10.42 18.37
N TYR A 310 16.26 -9.26 17.74
CA TYR A 310 15.31 -8.74 16.75
C TYR A 310 15.39 -9.49 15.40
N GLY A 311 16.59 -9.85 14.95
CA GLY A 311 16.76 -10.66 13.73
C GLY A 311 16.17 -12.05 13.87
N LEU A 312 16.41 -12.68 15.03
CA LEU A 312 15.82 -13.98 15.35
C LEU A 312 14.28 -13.91 15.41
N ALA A 313 13.72 -12.86 16.01
CA ALA A 313 12.28 -12.67 16.07
C ALA A 313 11.65 -12.53 14.67
N LEU A 314 12.29 -11.77 13.78
CA LEU A 314 11.82 -11.61 12.40
C LEU A 314 11.89 -12.94 11.63
N GLU A 315 12.98 -13.68 11.74
CA GLU A 315 13.16 -14.99 11.08
C GLU A 315 12.13 -16.01 11.57
N ILE A 316 11.79 -15.98 12.87
CA ILE A 316 10.71 -16.78 13.46
C ILE A 316 9.34 -16.39 12.90
N VAL A 317 9.06 -15.10 12.73
CA VAL A 317 7.78 -14.61 12.17
C VAL A 317 7.66 -14.99 10.69
N GLU A 318 8.71 -14.79 9.90
CA GLU A 318 8.73 -15.11 8.47
C GLU A 318 8.52 -16.62 8.21
N HIS A 319 9.04 -17.48 9.10
CA HIS A 319 8.97 -18.93 8.96
C HIS A 319 7.97 -19.58 9.94
N LYS A 320 7.03 -18.81 10.50
CA LYS A 320 6.13 -19.25 11.58
C LYS A 320 5.39 -20.56 11.27
N ASN A 321 4.97 -20.73 10.01
CA ASN A 321 4.26 -21.92 9.56
C ASN A 321 5.15 -23.19 9.57
N ILE A 322 6.42 -23.05 9.17
CA ILE A 322 7.39 -24.17 9.11
C ILE A 322 7.84 -24.56 10.52
N ILE A 323 8.11 -23.56 11.37
CA ILE A 323 8.47 -23.77 12.78
C ILE A 323 7.31 -24.45 13.52
N GLY A 324 6.08 -23.95 13.30
CA GLY A 324 4.87 -24.55 13.84
C GLY A 324 4.66 -25.99 13.43
N LEU A 325 4.78 -26.28 12.13
CA LEU A 325 4.66 -27.65 11.61
C LEU A 325 5.73 -28.57 12.22
N SER A 326 6.96 -28.10 12.34
CA SER A 326 8.06 -28.85 12.96
C SER A 326 7.80 -29.16 14.43
N PHE A 327 7.26 -28.20 15.18
CA PHE A 327 6.86 -28.38 16.57
C PHE A 327 5.71 -29.39 16.72
N LEU A 328 4.69 -29.33 15.85
CA LEU A 328 3.58 -30.29 15.85
C LEU A 328 4.07 -31.71 15.55
N VAL A 329 4.96 -31.88 14.58
CA VAL A 329 5.58 -33.18 14.25
C VAL A 329 6.38 -33.71 15.44
N PHE A 330 7.18 -32.87 16.09
CA PHE A 330 7.93 -33.23 17.29
C PHE A 330 7.02 -33.68 18.44
N CYS A 331 5.97 -32.91 18.74
CA CYS A 331 4.96 -33.27 19.75
C CYS A 331 4.26 -34.59 19.40
N GLY A 332 3.94 -34.83 18.13
CA GLY A 332 3.39 -36.10 17.65
C GLY A 332 4.29 -37.29 17.97
N PHE A 333 5.61 -37.16 17.74
CA PHE A 333 6.57 -38.21 18.08
C PHE A 333 6.71 -38.43 19.59
N LEU A 334 6.64 -37.37 20.41
CA LEU A 334 6.63 -37.51 21.87
C LEU A 334 5.40 -38.28 22.37
N ILE A 335 4.22 -38.00 21.81
CA ILE A 335 2.98 -38.70 22.16
C ILE A 335 3.09 -40.18 21.76
N LEU A 336 3.55 -40.47 20.54
CA LEU A 336 3.75 -41.85 20.09
C LEU A 336 4.76 -42.61 20.96
N GLY A 337 5.88 -41.98 21.30
CA GLY A 337 6.89 -42.55 22.20
C GLY A 337 6.32 -42.81 23.60
N PHE A 338 5.50 -41.90 24.12
CA PHE A 338 4.82 -42.08 25.40
C PHE A 338 3.83 -43.25 25.36
N VAL A 339 2.96 -43.31 24.34
CA VAL A 339 2.03 -44.43 24.16
C VAL A 339 2.77 -45.76 24.05
N PHE A 340 3.89 -45.79 23.32
CA PHE A 340 4.74 -46.98 23.22
C PHE A 340 5.35 -47.35 24.58
N SER A 341 5.81 -46.37 25.38
CA SER A 341 6.35 -46.62 26.71
C SER A 341 5.32 -47.23 27.68
N LEU A 342 4.03 -46.90 27.51
CA LEU A 342 2.94 -47.47 28.30
C LEU A 342 2.69 -48.96 28.01
N THR A 343 3.31 -49.55 26.98
CA THR A 343 3.24 -51.00 26.75
C THR A 343 4.02 -51.79 27.81
N ASP A 344 5.06 -51.21 28.41
CA ASP A 344 5.80 -51.82 29.53
C ASP A 344 5.03 -51.63 30.85
N TRP A 345 4.79 -52.74 31.56
CA TRP A 345 4.08 -52.73 32.83
C TRP A 345 4.83 -51.98 33.94
N ARG A 346 6.16 -51.95 33.89
CA ARG A 346 7.01 -51.22 34.85
C ARG A 346 6.84 -49.72 34.74
N VAL A 347 6.70 -49.21 33.51
CA VAL A 347 6.47 -47.79 33.21
C VAL A 347 5.08 -47.38 33.70
N ARG A 348 4.06 -48.22 33.45
CA ARG A 348 2.71 -47.98 33.99
C ARG A 348 2.71 -47.97 35.52
N GLU A 349 3.37 -48.91 36.17
CA GLU A 349 3.43 -48.97 37.62
C GLU A 349 4.11 -47.73 38.21
N ALA A 350 5.25 -47.32 37.67
CA ALA A 350 5.95 -46.11 38.11
C ALA A 350 5.12 -44.83 37.91
N LEU A 351 4.45 -44.69 36.76
CA LEU A 351 3.66 -43.51 36.42
C LEU A 351 2.34 -43.42 37.20
N PHE A 352 1.66 -44.54 37.43
CA PHE A 352 0.30 -44.53 38.00
C PHE A 352 0.22 -44.78 39.50
N VAL A 353 1.31 -45.27 40.14
CA VAL A 353 1.36 -45.49 41.60
C VAL A 353 1.69 -44.20 42.35
N SER A 354 2.60 -43.37 41.84
CA SER A 354 2.99 -42.13 42.49
C SER A 354 2.03 -40.99 42.14
N GLN A 355 1.43 -40.39 43.16
CA GLN A 355 0.55 -39.23 43.00
C GLN A 355 1.28 -38.06 42.34
N THR A 356 2.56 -37.85 42.66
CA THR A 356 3.39 -36.77 42.11
C THR A 356 3.59 -36.92 40.59
N PHE A 357 3.91 -38.13 40.12
CA PHE A 357 4.10 -38.37 38.68
C PHE A 357 2.82 -38.18 37.88
N ARG A 358 1.66 -38.54 38.47
CA ARG A 358 0.35 -38.32 37.84
C ARG A 358 0.05 -36.85 37.62
N VAL A 359 0.39 -36.00 38.59
CA VAL A 359 0.21 -34.56 38.46
C VAL A 359 1.16 -33.98 37.42
N ILE A 360 2.45 -34.37 37.45
CA ILE A 360 3.47 -33.86 36.53
C ILE A 360 3.11 -34.17 35.08
N TYR A 361 2.74 -35.41 34.73
CA TYR A 361 2.37 -35.72 33.35
C TYR A 361 1.06 -35.03 32.95
N SER A 362 0.05 -35.00 33.83
CA SER A 362 -1.24 -34.35 33.51
C SER A 362 -1.05 -32.86 33.22
N VAL A 363 -0.20 -32.18 34.00
CA VAL A 363 0.18 -30.79 33.78
C VAL A 363 1.01 -30.64 32.51
N GLY A 364 1.98 -31.53 32.25
CA GLY A 364 2.81 -31.49 31.05
C GLY A 364 2.01 -31.65 29.75
N PHE A 365 1.10 -32.62 29.68
CA PHE A 365 0.21 -32.81 28.53
C PHE A 365 -0.79 -31.66 28.36
N LEU A 366 -1.30 -31.10 29.47
CA LEU A 366 -2.17 -29.93 29.43
C LEU A 366 -1.43 -28.72 28.85
N ILE A 367 -0.19 -28.47 29.31
CA ILE A 367 0.65 -27.37 28.80
C ILE A 367 0.92 -27.56 27.31
N ILE A 368 1.37 -28.74 26.87
CA ILE A 368 1.65 -29.02 25.45
C ILE A 368 0.40 -28.86 24.58
N SER A 369 -0.77 -29.30 25.08
CA SER A 369 -2.04 -29.16 24.36
C SER A 369 -2.47 -27.69 24.26
N VAL A 370 -2.27 -26.90 25.32
CA VAL A 370 -2.57 -25.45 25.33
C VAL A 370 -1.67 -24.71 24.35
N PHE A 371 -0.36 -24.92 24.42
CA PHE A 371 0.60 -24.29 23.49
C PHE A 371 0.37 -24.70 22.04
N GLY A 372 0.02 -25.96 21.78
CA GLY A 372 -0.31 -26.43 20.43
C GLY A 372 -1.60 -25.81 19.87
N ILE A 373 -2.61 -25.61 20.73
CA ILE A 373 -3.88 -24.96 20.34
C ILE A 373 -3.67 -23.46 20.13
N GLU A 374 -2.96 -22.79 21.04
CA GLU A 374 -2.64 -21.36 20.94
C GLU A 374 -1.84 -21.04 19.67
N TRP A 375 -0.83 -21.87 19.35
CA TRP A 375 0.01 -21.68 18.16
C TRP A 375 -0.72 -21.95 16.82
N TYR A 376 -1.69 -22.87 16.78
CA TYR A 376 -2.39 -23.23 15.54
C TYR A 376 -3.59 -22.30 15.24
N PHE A 377 -4.14 -21.61 16.24
CA PHE A 377 -5.41 -20.88 16.12
C PHE A 377 -5.30 -19.35 16.31
N GLU A 378 -4.14 -18.72 16.18
CA GLU A 378 -3.97 -17.26 16.41
C GLU A 378 -5.13 -16.40 15.86
N SER A 379 -5.79 -15.66 16.76
CA SER A 379 -5.98 -14.20 16.59
C SER A 379 -6.64 -13.45 17.76
N GLU A 380 -7.29 -14.04 18.78
CA GLU A 380 -7.86 -13.25 19.91
C GLU A 380 -8.08 -14.01 21.23
N PRO A 381 -8.10 -13.34 22.41
CA PRO A 381 -8.25 -13.98 23.72
C PRO A 381 -9.70 -14.42 23.97
N LYS A 382 -9.97 -15.71 23.77
CA LYS A 382 -11.31 -16.27 23.97
C LYS A 382 -11.44 -16.95 25.33
N TRP A 383 -12.42 -16.52 26.12
CA TRP A 383 -12.87 -17.12 27.39
C TRP A 383 -13.09 -18.63 27.35
N SER A 384 -13.22 -19.22 26.16
CA SER A 384 -13.21 -20.67 25.94
C SER A 384 -11.97 -21.37 26.48
N LEU A 385 -10.81 -20.71 26.51
CA LEU A 385 -9.55 -21.23 27.08
C LEU A 385 -9.61 -21.31 28.61
N VAL A 386 -10.14 -20.28 29.26
CA VAL A 386 -10.37 -20.25 30.71
C VAL A 386 -11.42 -21.30 31.11
N ILE A 387 -12.49 -21.42 30.33
CA ILE A 387 -13.54 -22.42 30.54
C ILE A 387 -12.98 -23.84 30.32
N GLY A 388 -12.14 -24.03 29.30
CA GLY A 388 -11.44 -25.29 29.04
C GLY A 388 -10.50 -25.69 30.19
N LEU A 389 -9.76 -24.74 30.76
CA LEU A 389 -8.90 -24.96 31.93
C LEU A 389 -9.71 -25.37 33.18
N VAL A 390 -10.86 -24.72 33.42
CA VAL A 390 -11.73 -25.05 34.54
C VAL A 390 -12.34 -26.45 34.37
N ILE A 391 -12.86 -26.76 33.17
CA ILE A 391 -13.46 -28.08 32.89
C ILE A 391 -12.41 -29.19 32.91
N GLY A 392 -11.23 -28.97 32.32
CA GLY A 392 -10.12 -29.91 32.33
C GLY A 392 -9.58 -30.17 33.75
N GLY A 393 -9.41 -29.11 34.54
CA GLY A 393 -9.03 -29.21 35.96
C GLY A 393 -10.05 -29.99 36.80
N LEU A 394 -11.34 -29.73 36.60
CA LEU A 394 -12.43 -30.47 37.24
C LEU A 394 -12.46 -31.94 36.79
N GLY A 395 -12.20 -32.24 35.52
CA GLY A 395 -12.11 -33.60 34.97
C GLY A 395 -10.97 -34.40 35.60
N VAL A 396 -9.78 -33.82 35.73
CA VAL A 396 -8.63 -34.46 36.40
C VAL A 396 -8.92 -34.73 37.87
N LEU A 397 -9.57 -33.78 38.57
CA LEU A 397 -10.02 -33.96 39.95
C LEU A 397 -11.02 -35.11 40.10
N LEU A 398 -12.00 -35.19 39.19
CA LEU A 398 -13.02 -36.23 39.19
C LEU A 398 -12.40 -37.61 38.94
N ILE A 399 -11.50 -37.75 37.96
CA ILE A 399 -10.78 -38.99 37.66
C ILE A 399 -9.94 -39.43 38.86
N ASN A 400 -9.24 -38.49 39.50
CA ASN A 400 -8.43 -38.76 40.69
C ASN A 400 -9.31 -39.25 41.87
N LEU A 401 -10.46 -38.61 42.11
CA LEU A 401 -11.42 -39.03 43.13
C LEU A 401 -11.99 -40.44 42.87
N ILE A 402 -12.36 -40.74 41.62
CA ILE A 402 -12.90 -42.04 41.21
C ILE A 402 -11.86 -43.15 41.41
N PHE A 403 -10.61 -42.93 40.95
CA PHE A 403 -9.53 -43.90 41.11
C PHE A 403 -9.13 -44.11 42.57
N THR A 404 -9.12 -43.04 43.37
CA THR A 404 -8.78 -43.11 44.80
C THR A 404 -9.85 -43.86 45.57
N ARG A 405 -11.13 -43.67 45.24
CA ARG A 405 -12.28 -44.36 45.87
C ARG A 405 -12.33 -45.85 45.52
N ASN A 406 -11.95 -46.21 44.29
CA ASN A 406 -11.99 -47.60 43.80
C ASN A 406 -10.65 -48.35 43.92
N ARG A 407 -9.66 -47.78 44.61
CA ARG A 407 -8.30 -48.34 44.77
C ARG A 407 -8.25 -49.75 45.37
N LYS A 408 -9.28 -50.16 46.13
CA LYS A 408 -9.40 -51.52 46.70
C LYS A 408 -10.06 -52.55 45.77
N LEU A 409 -10.81 -52.09 44.75
CA LEU A 409 -11.49 -52.95 43.75
C LEU A 409 -10.62 -53.21 42.51
N LEU A 410 -9.58 -52.38 42.30
CA LEU A 410 -8.63 -52.49 41.19
C LEU A 410 -7.36 -53.28 41.53
N ARG A 411 -7.34 -53.97 42.69
CA ARG A 411 -6.23 -54.82 43.13
C ARG A 411 -6.57 -56.29 42.95
#